data_AF-A0A8T0CH46-F1
#
_entry.id   AF-A0A8T0CH46-F1
#
_cell.length_a   1.000
_cell.length_b   1.000
_cell.length_c   1.000
_cell.angle_alpha   90.00
_cell.angle_beta   90.00
_cell.angle_gamma   90.00
#
_symmetry.space_group_name_H-M   'P 1'
#
loop_
_entity.id
_entity.type
_entity.pdbx_description
1 polymer ?
#
loop_
_entity_poly.entity_id
_entity_poly.type
_entity_poly.pdbx_seq_one_letter_code
_entity_poly.pdbx_strand_id
1 'polypeptide(L)'
;MRLQTASELLRATDDIESQVEKVSSPLLILHGASDKVTDPSVSKFLYEKASSKDKTLKLYEGGYHCILEGESDEKIFMALDDIVSWLDSRCKNTHSFGLESKFI
;
A
#
# COMPACT_ATOMS: atom_id res chain seq x y z
N MET A 1 -6.11 9.08 32.32
CA MET A 1 -5.14 9.26 31.21
C MET A 1 -5.06 8.03 30.31
N ARG A 2 -4.59 6.85 30.76
CA ARG A 2 -4.45 5.66 29.88
C ARG A 2 -5.75 5.15 29.22
N LEU A 3 -6.85 5.07 29.97
CA LEU A 3 -8.15 4.64 29.42
C LEU A 3 -8.72 5.63 28.40
N GLN A 4 -8.50 6.92 28.61
CA GLN A 4 -8.99 7.96 27.70
C GLN A 4 -8.23 7.91 26.38
N THR A 5 -6.90 7.76 26.41
CA THR A 5 -6.11 7.57 25.19
C THR A 5 -6.56 6.32 24.41
N ALA A 6 -6.80 5.20 25.09
CA ALA A 6 -7.31 4.00 24.41
C ALA A 6 -8.70 4.24 23.78
N SER A 7 -9.59 4.96 24.46
CA SER A 7 -10.91 5.31 23.93
C SER A 7 -10.83 6.21 22.70
N GLU A 8 -9.94 7.19 22.68
CA GLU A 8 -9.78 8.08 21.53
C GLU A 8 -9.11 7.36 20.34
N LEU A 9 -8.19 6.41 20.59
CA LEU A 9 -7.62 5.57 19.53
C LEU A 9 -8.68 4.67 18.88
N LEU A 10 -9.58 4.09 19.69
CA LEU A 10 -10.68 3.28 19.16
C LEU A 10 -11.62 4.13 18.30
N ARG A 11 -12.03 5.30 18.79
CA ARG A 11 -12.88 6.24 18.03
C ARG A 11 -12.24 6.67 16.72
N ALA A 12 -10.94 7.01 16.75
CA ALA A 12 -10.23 7.37 15.54
C ALA A 12 -10.18 6.21 14.52
N THR A 13 -10.05 4.97 15.00
CA THR A 13 -10.08 3.78 14.13
C THR A 13 -11.46 3.58 13.52
N ASP A 14 -12.53 3.64 14.32
CA ASP A 14 -13.92 3.55 13.84
C ASP A 14 -14.24 4.66 12.81
N ASP A 15 -13.78 5.88 13.10
CA ASP A 15 -13.95 7.02 12.21
C ASP A 15 -13.25 6.77 10.88
N ILE A 16 -11.99 6.30 10.87
CA ILE A 16 -11.25 5.97 9.64
C ILE A 16 -11.95 4.84 8.87
N GLU A 17 -12.36 3.77 9.55
CA GLU A 17 -13.06 2.62 8.95
C GLU A 17 -14.36 3.06 8.26
N SER A 18 -15.12 4.00 8.84
CA SER A 18 -16.35 4.53 8.24
C SER A 18 -16.13 5.30 6.93
N GLN A 19 -14.89 5.70 6.63
CA GLN A 19 -14.55 6.53 5.48
C GLN A 19 -13.80 5.78 4.37
N VAL A 20 -13.49 4.50 4.54
CA VAL A 20 -12.66 3.75 3.57
C VAL A 20 -13.25 3.76 2.15
N GLU A 21 -14.57 3.82 2.01
CA GLU A 21 -15.25 3.90 0.71
C GLU A 21 -14.90 5.19 -0.05
N LYS A 22 -14.49 6.26 0.64
CA LYS A 22 -14.07 7.52 0.02
C LYS A 22 -12.72 7.43 -0.69
N VAL A 23 -11.95 6.36 -0.49
CA VAL A 23 -10.67 6.16 -1.16
C VAL A 23 -10.92 5.78 -2.63
N SER A 24 -10.83 6.75 -3.53
CA SER A 24 -11.11 6.59 -4.97
C SER A 24 -9.90 6.67 -5.89
N SER A 25 -8.75 7.11 -5.39
CA SER A 25 -7.50 7.20 -6.16
C SER A 25 -6.90 5.82 -6.46
N PRO A 26 -6.08 5.67 -7.52
CA PRO A 26 -5.28 4.47 -7.72
C PRO A 26 -4.53 4.07 -6.45
N LEU A 27 -4.61 2.79 -6.06
CA LEU A 27 -4.18 2.30 -4.75
C LEU A 27 -3.34 1.03 -4.86
N LEU A 28 -2.13 1.06 -4.31
CA LEU A 28 -1.32 -0.12 -4.06
C LEU A 28 -1.31 -0.42 -2.56
N ILE A 29 -1.70 -1.64 -2.18
CA ILE A 29 -1.69 -2.12 -0.81
C ILE A 29 -0.70 -3.27 -0.72
N LEU A 30 0.33 -3.11 0.11
CA LEU A 30 1.34 -4.12 0.38
C LEU A 30 1.29 -4.48 1.85
N HIS A 31 1.23 -5.77 2.18
CA HIS A 31 1.08 -6.20 3.57
C HIS A 31 1.74 -7.56 3.83
N GLY A 32 2.41 -7.74 4.97
CA GLY A 32 2.99 -9.02 5.36
C GLY A 32 1.94 -10.02 5.86
N ALA A 33 1.82 -11.19 5.24
CA ALA A 33 0.74 -12.16 5.57
C ALA A 33 0.81 -12.70 7.02
N SER A 34 1.95 -12.56 7.69
CA SER A 34 2.19 -12.99 9.08
C SER A 34 2.25 -11.83 10.08
N ASP A 35 1.88 -10.60 9.68
CA ASP A 35 1.87 -9.43 10.56
C ASP A 35 1.00 -9.68 11.82
N LYS A 36 1.57 -9.32 12.98
CA LYS A 36 0.97 -9.45 14.32
C LYS A 36 0.67 -8.10 14.97
N VAL A 37 1.13 -7.01 14.36
CA VAL A 37 0.91 -5.64 14.80
C VAL A 37 -0.32 -5.08 14.10
N THR A 38 -0.40 -5.25 12.77
CA THR A 38 -1.58 -4.87 11.98
C THR A 38 -2.11 -6.12 11.29
N ASP A 39 -3.37 -6.48 11.54
CA ASP A 39 -3.92 -7.71 10.95
C ASP A 39 -4.12 -7.56 9.42
N PRO A 40 -3.66 -8.52 8.59
CA PRO A 40 -3.84 -8.46 7.14
C PRO A 40 -5.29 -8.35 6.67
N SER A 41 -6.26 -8.77 7.50
CA SER A 41 -7.69 -8.59 7.22
C SER A 41 -8.10 -7.13 7.05
N VAL A 42 -7.42 -6.18 7.73
CA VAL A 42 -7.69 -4.74 7.58
C VAL A 42 -7.31 -4.26 6.18
N SER A 43 -6.19 -4.74 5.63
CA SER A 43 -5.81 -4.45 4.24
C SER A 43 -6.75 -5.09 3.23
N LYS A 44 -7.30 -6.29 3.51
CA LYS A 44 -8.36 -6.91 2.70
C LYS A 44 -9.64 -6.09 2.75
N PHE A 45 -10.05 -5.63 3.93
CA PHE A 45 -11.21 -4.77 4.12
C PHE A 45 -11.06 -3.45 3.33
N LEU A 46 -9.90 -2.78 3.42
CA LEU A 46 -9.61 -1.59 2.62
C LEU A 46 -9.70 -1.89 1.11
N TYR A 47 -9.10 -3.00 0.66
CA TYR A 47 -9.15 -3.41 -0.74
C TYR A 47 -10.59 -3.61 -1.21
N GLU A 48 -11.42 -4.30 -0.43
CA GLU A 48 -12.80 -4.60 -0.80
C GLU A 48 -13.68 -3.33 -0.82
N LYS A 49 -13.54 -2.46 0.18
CA LYS A 49 -14.44 -1.33 0.40
C LYS A 49 -14.04 -0.05 -0.31
N ALA A 50 -12.76 0.17 -0.61
CA ALA A 50 -12.35 1.38 -1.32
C ALA A 50 -13.07 1.52 -2.68
N SER A 51 -13.59 2.72 -2.99
CA SER A 51 -14.23 3.00 -4.28
C SER A 51 -13.25 3.07 -5.46
N SER A 52 -11.94 2.97 -5.21
CA SER A 52 -10.92 2.94 -6.24
C SER A 52 -11.17 1.82 -7.25
N LYS A 53 -11.16 2.21 -8.54
CA LYS A 53 -11.28 1.28 -9.67
C LYS A 53 -9.95 0.61 -10.02
N ASP A 54 -8.86 1.26 -9.67
CA ASP A 54 -7.50 0.81 -9.93
C ASP A 54 -6.81 0.53 -8.60
N LYS A 55 -7.02 -0.69 -8.11
CA LYS A 55 -6.50 -1.11 -6.80
C LYS A 55 -5.84 -2.47 -6.88
N THR A 56 -4.71 -2.61 -6.20
CA THR A 56 -3.91 -3.83 -6.15
C THR A 56 -3.58 -4.13 -4.70
N LEU A 57 -3.81 -5.37 -4.28
CA LEU A 57 -3.40 -5.87 -2.96
C LEU A 57 -2.39 -7.00 -3.16
N LYS A 58 -1.23 -6.90 -2.51
CA LYS A 58 -0.21 -7.95 -2.46
C LYS A 58 0.09 -8.33 -1.02
N LEU A 59 -0.09 -9.61 -0.72
CA LEU A 59 0.26 -10.21 0.57
C LEU A 59 1.61 -10.94 0.42
N TYR A 60 2.57 -10.60 1.27
CA TYR A 60 3.89 -11.23 1.28
C TYR A 60 3.88 -12.39 2.25
N GLU A 61 3.90 -13.61 1.72
CA GLU A 61 3.89 -14.83 2.54
C GLU A 61 5.06 -14.87 3.51
N GLY A 62 4.76 -15.17 4.78
CA GLY A 62 5.74 -15.14 5.86
C GLY A 62 6.36 -13.76 6.14
N GLY A 63 5.86 -12.67 5.53
CA GLY A 63 6.26 -11.30 5.85
C GLY A 63 5.50 -10.76 7.06
N TYR A 64 6.16 -9.91 7.85
CA TYR A 64 5.60 -9.25 9.04
C TYR A 64 5.32 -7.76 8.76
N HIS A 65 5.29 -6.93 9.81
CA HIS A 65 4.88 -5.53 9.76
C HIS A 65 5.76 -4.65 8.85
N CYS A 66 7.08 -4.77 8.99
CA CYS A 66 8.03 -3.88 8.33
C CYS A 66 8.58 -4.49 7.03
N ILE A 67 7.71 -4.72 6.04
CA ILE A 67 8.10 -5.40 4.78
C ILE A 67 9.21 -4.70 3.97
N LEU A 68 9.52 -3.43 4.28
CA LEU A 68 10.56 -2.64 3.61
C LEU A 68 11.89 -2.54 4.39
N GLU A 69 11.93 -2.95 5.66
CA GLU A 69 13.09 -2.70 6.53
C GLU A 69 13.41 -3.84 7.51
N GLY A 70 12.43 -4.70 7.84
CA GLY A 70 12.55 -5.75 8.86
C GLY A 70 12.56 -7.18 8.32
N GLU A 71 12.58 -7.34 7.00
CA GLU A 71 12.61 -8.64 6.32
C GLU A 71 14.00 -8.92 5.73
N SER A 72 14.20 -10.11 5.17
CA SER A 72 15.40 -10.41 4.38
C SER A 72 15.53 -9.47 3.18
N ASP A 73 16.76 -9.12 2.79
CA ASP A 73 17.06 -8.29 1.62
C ASP A 73 16.27 -8.69 0.37
N GLU A 74 16.16 -9.99 0.08
CA GLU A 74 15.38 -10.51 -1.06
C GLU A 74 13.91 -10.06 -1.05
N LYS A 75 13.25 -10.16 0.10
CA LYS A 75 11.84 -9.74 0.27
C LYS A 75 11.71 -8.22 0.19
N ILE A 76 12.66 -7.49 0.77
CA ILE A 76 12.68 -6.02 0.70
C ILE A 76 12.82 -5.57 -0.76
N PHE A 77 13.77 -6.13 -1.49
CA PHE A 77 13.98 -5.81 -2.90
C PHE A 77 12.81 -6.23 -3.77
N MET A 78 12.17 -7.37 -3.48
CA MET A 78 10.92 -7.77 -4.15
C MET A 78 9.82 -6.71 -3.93
N ALA A 79 9.63 -6.26 -2.70
CA ALA A 79 8.61 -5.25 -2.40
C ALA A 79 8.90 -3.89 -3.07
N LEU A 80 10.17 -3.49 -3.11
CA LEU A 80 10.59 -2.29 -3.82
C LEU A 80 10.36 -2.40 -5.33
N ASP A 81 10.66 -3.55 -5.93
CA ASP A 81 10.42 -3.80 -7.36
C ASP A 81 8.93 -3.75 -7.72
N ASP A 82 8.07 -4.30 -6.86
CA ASP A 82 6.62 -4.20 -7.01
C ASP A 82 6.13 -2.74 -6.98
N ILE A 83 6.66 -1.92 -6.06
CA ILE A 83 6.32 -0.50 -5.95
C ILE A 83 6.72 0.23 -7.23
N VAL A 84 7.97 0.07 -7.67
CA VAL A 84 8.50 0.73 -8.87
C VAL A 84 7.72 0.30 -10.09
N SER A 85 7.51 -1.00 -10.28
CA SER A 85 6.76 -1.55 -11.42
C SER A 85 5.32 -1.04 -11.46
N TRP A 86 4.66 -0.95 -10.31
CA TRP A 86 3.30 -0.43 -10.20
C TRP A 86 3.23 1.05 -10.59
N LEU A 87 4.17 1.87 -10.12
CA LEU A 87 4.27 3.28 -10.49
C LEU A 87 4.56 3.45 -11.98
N ASP A 88 5.56 2.74 -12.51
CA ASP A 88 5.95 2.80 -13.91
C ASP A 88 4.78 2.49 -14.86
N SER A 89 3.96 1.49 -14.54
CA SER A 89 2.78 1.15 -15.35
C SER A 89 1.73 2.28 -15.44
N ARG A 90 1.73 3.22 -14.50
CA ARG A 90 0.78 4.36 -14.41
C ARG A 90 1.39 5.68 -14.85
N CYS A 91 2.71 5.76 -14.87
CA CYS A 91 3.46 6.92 -15.35
C CYS A 91 3.74 6.90 -16.86
N LYS A 92 3.62 5.74 -17.53
CA LYS A 92 3.93 5.56 -18.97
C LYS A 92 3.06 6.35 -19.97
N ASN A 93 2.16 7.22 -19.52
CA ASN A 93 1.31 8.08 -20.36
C ASN A 93 1.63 9.58 -20.28
N THR A 94 2.77 9.99 -19.73
CA THR A 94 3.33 11.32 -20.06
C THR A 94 3.97 11.23 -21.45
N HIS A 95 3.41 11.98 -22.40
CA HIS A 95 3.86 12.11 -23.79
C HIS A 95 5.34 11.82 -23.99
N SER A 96 5.64 10.93 -24.95
CA SER A 96 6.93 10.84 -25.61
C SER A 96 7.35 12.21 -26.13
N PHE A 97 8.04 13.00 -25.32
CA PHE A 97 8.86 14.10 -25.82
C PHE A 97 9.95 13.42 -26.63
N GLY A 98 9.84 13.54 -27.95
CA GLY A 98 10.87 13.08 -28.88
C GLY A 98 12.18 13.73 -28.50
N LEU A 99 13.06 12.96 -27.87
CA LEU A 99 14.48 13.27 -27.86
C LEU A 99 14.99 12.86 -29.24
N GLU A 100 14.96 13.80 -30.19
CA GLU A 100 15.87 13.74 -31.32
C GLU A 100 17.29 13.68 -30.75
N SER A 101 17.92 12.52 -30.86
CA SER A 101 19.35 12.36 -30.66
C SER A 101 20.09 13.26 -31.65
N LYS A 102 20.53 14.44 -31.21
CA LYS A 102 21.70 15.11 -31.78
C LYS A 102 22.87 14.87 -30.85
N PHE A 103 23.58 13.76 -31.08
CA PHE A 103 25.02 13.62 -30.86
C PHE A 103 25.48 12.33 -31.55
N ILE A 104 25.68 12.43 -32.87
CA ILE A 104 26.83 11.88 -33.61
C ILE A 104 27.23 12.96 -34.60
#